data_AF-A0A392Q8I2-F1
#
_entry.id   AF-A0A392Q8I2-F1
#
_cell.length_a   1.000
_cell.length_b   1.000
_cell.length_c   1.000
_cell.angle_alpha   90.00
_cell.angle_beta   90.00
_cell.angle_gamma   90.00
#
_symmetry.space_group_name_H-M   'P 1'
#
loop_
_entity.id
_entity.type
_entity.pdbx_description
1 polymer ?
#
loop_
_entity_poly.entity_id
_entity_poly.type
_entity_poly.pdbx_seq_one_letter_code
_entity_poly.pdbx_strand_id
1 'polypeptide(L)'
;QFEFEVELVGPLEFHRGSATSTCVLRDRKLYKLLQSRNCEALRYNYTLLPTTHFVSFHMETHATLFTCNRTIHVNPPTYMHTYTRCPPYDLYYQPYNYADNASRSAFTACINVQLPVKDLADSDDPFTFVTADIQTQVNITEECAYCHFNQRGRCKLDSNGSHS
;
A
#
# COMPACT_ATOMS: atom_id res chain seq x y z
N GLN A 1 -11.68 5.56 11.20
CA GLN A 1 -10.39 5.57 11.90
C GLN A 1 -9.72 4.24 11.60
N PHE A 2 -8.54 4.26 10.99
CA PHE A 2 -7.78 3.04 10.70
C PHE A 2 -7.12 2.55 11.98
N GLU A 3 -7.14 1.24 12.22
CA GLU A 3 -6.54 0.62 13.40
C GLU A 3 -5.48 -0.36 12.91
N PHE A 4 -4.22 0.09 13.00
CA PHE A 4 -3.05 -0.69 12.60
C PHE A 4 -2.48 -1.45 13.77
N GLU A 5 -2.13 -2.70 13.51
CA GLU A 5 -1.33 -3.52 14.41
C GLU A 5 0.06 -3.73 13.78
N VAL A 6 1.11 -3.53 14.58
CA VAL A 6 2.49 -3.80 14.12
C VAL A 6 2.76 -5.28 14.35
N GLU A 7 2.89 -6.03 13.26
CA GLU A 7 3.14 -7.47 13.31
C GLU A 7 4.63 -7.78 13.42
N LEU A 8 5.46 -6.99 12.71
CA LEU A 8 6.91 -7.17 12.67
C LEU A 8 7.62 -5.84 12.41
N VAL A 9 8.80 -5.67 13.00
CA VAL A 9 9.72 -4.58 12.70
C VAL A 9 11.10 -5.18 12.41
N GLY A 10 11.61 -4.89 11.22
CA GLY A 10 12.96 -5.21 10.78
C GLY A 10 14.00 -4.26 11.36
N PRO A 11 15.28 -4.67 11.41
CA PRO A 11 16.36 -3.82 11.90
C PRO A 11 16.47 -2.55 11.07
N LEU A 12 16.98 -1.47 11.69
CA LEU A 12 17.28 -0.24 10.97
C LEU A 12 18.60 -0.41 10.21
N GLU A 13 18.54 -0.29 8.89
CA GLU A 13 19.68 -0.34 7.98
C GLU A 13 20.17 1.07 7.70
N PHE A 14 21.48 1.28 7.77
CA PHE A 14 22.10 2.60 7.58
C PHE A 14 22.92 2.62 6.29
N HIS A 15 22.47 3.40 5.32
CA HIS A 15 23.16 3.55 4.04
C HIS A 15 23.37 5.03 3.73
N ARG A 16 24.63 5.46 3.87
CA ARG A 16 25.18 6.69 3.25
C ARG A 16 24.33 7.95 3.47
N GLY A 17 23.85 8.16 4.71
CA GLY A 17 23.05 9.34 5.10
C GLY A 17 21.54 9.09 5.18
N SER A 18 21.02 7.91 4.78
CA SER A 18 19.63 7.53 5.03
C SER A 18 19.54 6.30 5.93
N ALA A 19 18.51 6.25 6.77
CA ALA A 19 18.21 5.08 7.57
C ALA A 19 16.83 4.53 7.17
N THR A 20 16.79 3.25 6.82
CA THR A 20 15.56 2.58 6.41
C THR A 20 15.28 1.40 7.31
N SER A 21 14.02 1.19 7.67
CA SER A 21 13.56 -0.01 8.34
C SER A 21 12.38 -0.56 7.55
N THR A 22 12.11 -1.85 7.71
CA THR A 22 10.91 -2.48 7.18
C THR A 22 9.99 -2.83 8.34
N CYS A 23 8.68 -2.68 8.17
CA CYS A 23 7.72 -3.18 9.13
C CYS A 23 6.51 -3.78 8.41
N VAL A 24 5.80 -4.65 9.11
CA VAL A 24 4.54 -5.21 8.65
C VAL A 24 3.42 -4.60 9.48
N LEU A 25 2.54 -3.85 8.81
CA LEU A 25 1.37 -3.24 9.44
C LEU A 25 0.12 -4.02 9.02
N ARG A 26 -0.67 -4.49 9.98
CA ARG A 26 -1.95 -5.15 9.71
C ARG A 26 -3.11 -4.17 9.87
N ASP A 27 -3.91 -3.97 8.82
CA ASP A 27 -5.21 -3.28 8.95
C ASP A 27 -6.27 -4.27 9.44
N ARG A 28 -6.74 -4.09 10.68
CA ARG A 28 -7.71 -5.01 11.31
C ARG A 28 -9.05 -5.07 10.58
N LYS A 29 -9.50 -3.98 9.96
CA LYS A 29 -10.77 -3.93 9.23
C LYS A 29 -10.63 -4.64 7.89
N LEU A 30 -9.58 -4.34 7.13
CA LEU A 30 -9.30 -5.03 5.88
C LEU A 30 -9.12 -6.53 6.12
N TYR A 31 -8.40 -6.92 7.18
CA TYR A 31 -8.21 -8.32 7.56
C TYR A 31 -9.53 -9.06 7.74
N LYS A 32 -10.49 -8.48 8.49
CA LYS A 32 -11.83 -9.06 8.69
C LYS A 32 -12.60 -9.16 7.37
N LEU A 33 -12.54 -8.14 6.51
CA LEU A 33 -13.19 -8.16 5.21
C LEU A 33 -12.62 -9.27 4.31
N LEU A 34 -11.29 -9.42 4.28
CA LEU A 34 -10.62 -10.48 3.50
C LEU A 34 -10.96 -11.89 4.01
N GLN A 35 -10.98 -12.11 5.34
CA GLN A 35 -11.36 -13.41 5.92
C GLN A 35 -12.79 -13.83 5.52
N SER A 36 -13.71 -12.87 5.49
CA SER A 36 -15.10 -13.10 5.07
C SER A 36 -15.31 -13.07 3.55
N ARG A 37 -14.23 -12.88 2.77
CA ARG A 37 -14.27 -12.70 1.31
C ARG A 37 -15.27 -11.61 0.89
N ASN A 38 -15.37 -10.56 1.69
CA ASN A 38 -16.27 -9.45 1.44
C ASN A 38 -15.70 -8.53 0.36
N CYS A 39 -16.51 -8.26 -0.66
CA CYS A 39 -16.16 -7.42 -1.80
C CYS A 39 -15.71 -6.00 -1.43
N GLU A 40 -16.15 -5.46 -0.29
CA GLU A 40 -15.68 -4.18 0.24
C GLU A 40 -14.17 -4.18 0.51
N ALA A 41 -13.53 -5.34 0.73
CA ALA A 41 -12.07 -5.45 0.82
C ALA A 41 -11.39 -4.98 -0.48
N LEU A 42 -11.99 -5.28 -1.63
CA LEU A 42 -11.41 -5.04 -2.95
C LEU A 42 -11.63 -3.60 -3.46
N ARG A 43 -12.38 -2.80 -2.71
CA ARG A 43 -12.58 -1.35 -2.90
C ARG A 43 -12.03 -0.54 -1.74
N TYR A 44 -11.32 -1.20 -0.82
CA TYR A 44 -10.89 -0.60 0.42
C TYR A 44 -9.90 0.52 0.15
N ASN A 45 -10.31 1.77 0.40
CA ASN A 45 -9.40 2.89 0.26
C ASN A 45 -8.48 2.92 1.47
N TYR A 46 -7.24 2.51 1.25
CA TYR A 46 -6.22 2.46 2.24
C TYR A 46 -5.46 3.79 2.31
N THR A 47 -5.23 4.31 3.51
CA THR A 47 -4.31 5.43 3.73
C THR A 47 -3.21 4.95 4.67
N LEU A 48 -1.97 4.99 4.17
CA LEU A 48 -0.79 4.69 4.97
C LEU A 48 -0.64 5.71 6.11
N LEU A 49 0.15 5.36 7.12
CA LEU A 49 0.45 6.26 8.24
C LEU A 49 0.93 7.63 7.71
N PRO A 50 0.50 8.74 8.34
CA PRO A 50 0.86 10.07 7.87
C PRO A 50 2.38 10.26 7.92
N THR A 51 2.93 10.73 6.81
CA THR A 51 4.32 11.15 6.72
C THR A 51 4.54 12.40 7.57
N THR A 52 5.63 12.41 8.32
CA THR A 52 6.12 13.56 9.09
C THR A 52 7.40 14.09 8.46
N HIS A 53 7.95 15.18 9.01
CA HIS A 53 9.26 15.68 8.56
C HIS A 53 10.40 14.67 8.75
N PHE A 54 10.28 13.75 9.72
CA PHE A 54 11.38 12.84 10.10
C PHE A 54 11.20 11.42 9.60
N VAL A 55 9.96 11.03 9.31
CA VAL A 55 9.61 9.65 8.97
C VAL A 55 8.57 9.66 7.86
N SER A 56 8.84 8.93 6.79
CA SER A 56 7.87 8.60 5.75
C SER A 56 7.67 7.10 5.66
N PHE A 57 6.46 6.71 5.25
CA PHE A 57 6.06 5.32 5.12
C PHE A 57 5.66 5.03 3.67
N HIS A 58 6.18 3.94 3.12
CA HIS A 58 5.94 3.55 1.74
C HIS A 58 5.52 2.08 1.68
N MET A 59 4.44 1.81 0.95
CA MET A 59 4.03 0.43 0.66
C MET A 59 4.98 -0.17 -0.37
N GLU A 60 5.58 -1.32 -0.07
CA GLU A 60 6.51 -1.95 -1.00
C GLU A 60 5.80 -2.65 -2.15
N THR A 61 4.75 -3.42 -1.84
CA THR A 61 4.02 -4.24 -2.81
C THR A 61 2.54 -3.87 -2.84
N HIS A 62 2.05 -3.49 -4.01
CA HIS A 62 0.66 -3.16 -4.24
C HIS A 62 0.21 -3.61 -5.63
N ALA A 63 -1.09 -3.84 -5.80
CA ALA A 63 -1.72 -4.01 -7.10
C ALA A 63 -2.76 -2.91 -7.32
N THR A 64 -2.89 -2.47 -8.57
CA THR A 64 -3.97 -1.55 -8.97
C THR A 64 -5.16 -2.35 -9.45
N LEU A 65 -6.29 -2.20 -8.76
CA LEU A 65 -7.57 -2.80 -9.15
C LEU A 65 -8.48 -1.73 -9.72
N PHE A 66 -9.06 -1.98 -10.89
CA PHE A 66 -10.07 -1.14 -11.51
C PHE A 66 -11.45 -1.70 -11.22
N THR A 67 -12.27 -0.92 -10.53
CA THR A 67 -13.65 -1.22 -10.18
C THR A 67 -14.59 -0.54 -11.17
N CYS A 68 -15.22 -1.31 -12.03
CA CYS A 68 -16.11 -0.81 -13.07
C CYS A 68 -17.54 -1.23 -12.78
N ASN A 69 -18.49 -0.29 -12.79
CA ASN A 69 -19.90 -0.65 -12.76
C ASN A 69 -20.24 -1.45 -14.01
N ARG A 70 -21.00 -2.55 -13.88
CA ARG A 70 -21.37 -3.43 -15.01
C ARG A 70 -22.14 -2.75 -16.12
N THR A 71 -22.76 -1.60 -15.84
CA THR A 71 -23.43 -0.80 -16.87
C THR A 71 -22.45 -0.06 -17.78
N ILE A 72 -21.18 0.06 -17.38
CA ILE A 72 -20.13 0.71 -18.16
C ILE A 72 -19.48 -0.35 -19.05
N HIS A 73 -19.48 -0.11 -20.35
CA HIS A 73 -18.76 -0.95 -21.29
C HIS A 73 -17.27 -0.56 -21.27
N VAL A 74 -16.42 -1.53 -20.93
CA VAL A 74 -14.96 -1.38 -20.93
C VAL A 74 -14.35 -2.40 -21.88
N ASN A 75 -13.25 -2.01 -22.53
CA ASN A 75 -12.48 -2.87 -23.43
C ASN A 75 -11.13 -3.17 -22.78
N PRO A 76 -11.06 -4.16 -21.87
CA PRO A 76 -9.82 -4.51 -21.18
C PRO A 76 -8.76 -5.02 -22.16
N PRO A 77 -7.49 -4.67 -21.97
CA PRO A 77 -6.39 -5.37 -22.65
C PRO A 77 -6.43 -6.89 -22.37
N THR A 78 -5.96 -7.70 -23.33
CA THR A 78 -6.10 -9.17 -23.28
C THR A 78 -5.35 -9.86 -22.14
N TYR A 79 -4.33 -9.20 -21.59
CA TYR A 79 -3.52 -9.73 -20.48
C TYR A 79 -4.14 -9.46 -19.10
N MET A 80 -5.28 -8.77 -19.03
CA MET A 80 -5.89 -8.42 -17.75
C MET A 80 -6.80 -9.51 -17.22
N HIS A 81 -6.69 -9.77 -15.93
CA HIS A 81 -7.60 -10.63 -15.21
C HIS A 81 -8.92 -9.88 -14.96
N THR A 82 -10.01 -10.65 -14.94
CA THR A 82 -11.36 -10.14 -14.70
C THR A 82 -12.00 -10.94 -13.57
N TYR A 83 -12.55 -10.24 -12.59
CA TYR A 83 -13.26 -10.84 -11.48
C TYR A 83 -14.69 -10.28 -11.37
N THR A 84 -15.67 -11.14 -11.60
CA THR A 84 -17.10 -10.78 -11.73
C THR A 84 -17.95 -11.29 -10.55
N ARG A 85 -17.33 -11.78 -9.47
CA ARG A 85 -18.07 -12.34 -8.33
C ARG A 85 -18.49 -11.28 -7.29
N CYS A 86 -18.23 -9.99 -7.55
CA CYS A 86 -18.56 -8.88 -6.65
C CYS A 86 -19.60 -7.89 -7.22
N PRO A 87 -20.90 -8.24 -7.25
CA PRO A 87 -21.93 -7.29 -7.68
C PRO A 87 -21.98 -6.05 -6.76
N PRO A 88 -22.28 -4.84 -7.29
CA PRO A 88 -22.75 -4.54 -8.65
C PRO A 88 -21.65 -4.20 -9.68
N TYR A 89 -20.39 -4.54 -9.42
CA TYR A 89 -19.26 -4.17 -10.26
C TYR A 89 -18.45 -5.37 -10.74
N ASP A 90 -17.57 -5.14 -11.70
CA ASP A 90 -16.52 -6.06 -12.08
C ASP A 90 -15.17 -5.43 -11.76
N LEU A 91 -14.20 -6.29 -11.42
CA LEU A 91 -12.84 -5.90 -11.11
C LEU A 91 -11.91 -6.32 -12.24
N TYR A 92 -11.00 -5.43 -12.60
CA TYR A 92 -9.95 -5.70 -13.57
C TYR A 92 -8.59 -5.39 -12.95
N TYR A 93 -7.62 -6.27 -13.16
CA TYR A 93 -6.26 -6.10 -12.64
C TYR A 93 -5.25 -6.84 -13.51
N GLN A 94 -3.98 -6.52 -13.30
CA GLN A 94 -2.86 -7.12 -14.01
C GLN A 94 -1.82 -7.60 -12.99
N PRO A 95 -0.98 -8.60 -13.33
CA PRO A 95 0.01 -9.16 -12.41
C PRO A 95 1.19 -8.21 -12.11
N TYR A 96 1.13 -6.94 -12.55
CA TYR A 96 2.17 -5.95 -12.32
C TYR A 96 1.80 -5.00 -11.19
N ASN A 97 2.82 -4.50 -10.48
CA ASN A 97 2.64 -3.59 -9.35
C ASN A 97 2.01 -2.25 -9.74
N TYR A 98 2.09 -1.86 -11.01
CA TYR A 98 1.56 -0.60 -11.52
C TYR A 98 0.65 -0.83 -12.73
N ALA A 99 -0.40 -0.01 -12.84
CA ALA A 99 -1.19 0.10 -14.06
C ALA A 99 -0.38 0.77 -15.18
N ASP A 100 -0.29 0.12 -16.33
CA ASP A 100 0.33 0.66 -17.55
C ASP A 100 -0.58 1.65 -18.28
N ASN A 101 -0.09 2.24 -19.37
CA ASN A 101 -0.86 3.23 -20.13
C ASN A 101 -2.10 2.64 -20.81
N ALA A 102 -2.05 1.38 -21.23
CA ALA A 102 -3.15 0.72 -21.93
C ALA A 102 -4.32 0.47 -20.99
N SER A 103 -4.06 -0.12 -19.82
CA SER A 103 -5.04 -0.30 -18.74
C SER A 103 -5.61 1.04 -18.27
N ARG A 104 -4.77 2.04 -17.98
CA ARG A 104 -5.24 3.39 -17.59
C ARG A 104 -6.20 4.00 -18.62
N SER A 105 -5.92 3.82 -19.90
CA SER A 105 -6.78 4.32 -20.98
C SER A 105 -8.09 3.54 -21.08
N ALA A 106 -8.04 2.22 -20.91
CA ALA A 106 -9.21 1.33 -21.00
C ALA A 106 -10.23 1.55 -19.86
N PHE A 107 -9.78 1.95 -18.68
CA PHE A 107 -10.61 2.08 -17.48
C PHE A 107 -10.77 3.52 -16.97
N THR A 108 -10.70 4.51 -17.85
CA THR A 108 -10.88 5.93 -17.48
C THR A 108 -12.20 6.24 -16.78
N ALA A 109 -13.25 5.46 -17.05
CA ALA A 109 -14.57 5.59 -16.43
C ALA A 109 -14.73 4.77 -15.13
N CYS A 110 -13.71 4.03 -14.71
CA CYS A 110 -13.75 3.17 -13.52
C CYS A 110 -13.05 3.83 -12.32
N ILE A 111 -13.41 3.38 -11.13
CA ILE A 111 -12.70 3.79 -9.91
C ILE A 111 -11.52 2.84 -9.73
N ASN A 112 -10.30 3.36 -9.58
CA ASN A 112 -9.14 2.54 -9.26
C ASN A 112 -8.78 2.63 -7.77
N VAL A 113 -8.26 1.54 -7.23
CA VAL A 113 -7.72 1.46 -5.88
C VAL A 113 -6.38 0.73 -5.91
N GLN A 114 -5.44 1.17 -5.09
CA GLN A 114 -4.20 0.44 -4.84
C GLN A 114 -4.36 -0.34 -3.55
N LEU A 115 -4.22 -1.65 -3.64
CA LEU A 115 -4.32 -2.54 -2.48
C LEU A 115 -2.98 -3.24 -2.23
N PRO A 116 -2.62 -3.45 -0.96
CA PRO A 116 -1.47 -4.24 -0.59
C PRO A 116 -1.63 -5.69 -1.04
N VAL A 117 -0.55 -6.26 -1.55
CA VAL A 117 -0.49 -7.64 -2.04
C VAL A 117 0.70 -8.37 -1.45
N LYS A 118 0.54 -9.67 -1.20
CA LYS A 118 1.61 -10.52 -0.65
C LYS A 118 2.72 -10.85 -1.66
N ASP A 119 2.39 -10.77 -2.94
CA ASP A 119 3.19 -11.18 -4.11
C ASP A 119 2.55 -10.54 -5.37
N LEU A 120 2.57 -11.21 -6.52
CA LEU A 120 1.94 -10.81 -7.76
C LEU A 120 0.42 -11.05 -7.74
N ALA A 121 -0.29 -10.24 -8.50
CA ALA A 121 -1.72 -10.41 -8.78
C ALA A 121 -1.93 -11.37 -9.97
N ASP A 122 -1.38 -12.58 -9.88
CA ASP A 122 -1.31 -13.59 -10.94
C ASP A 122 -2.49 -14.59 -10.94
N SER A 123 -3.29 -14.57 -9.88
CA SER A 123 -4.48 -15.41 -9.73
C SER A 123 -5.74 -14.73 -10.24
N ASP A 124 -6.67 -15.51 -10.81
CA ASP A 124 -8.04 -15.07 -11.13
C ASP A 124 -8.92 -14.77 -9.89
N ASP A 125 -8.39 -14.99 -8.68
CA ASP A 125 -9.08 -14.72 -7.44
C ASP A 125 -8.31 -13.71 -6.57
N PRO A 126 -8.75 -12.44 -6.49
CA PRO A 126 -8.04 -11.39 -5.77
C PRO A 126 -7.95 -11.63 -4.26
N PHE A 127 -8.85 -12.41 -3.67
CA PHE A 127 -8.75 -12.77 -2.25
C PHE A 127 -7.56 -13.70 -1.94
N THR A 128 -6.89 -14.24 -2.96
CA THR A 128 -5.73 -15.10 -2.75
C THR A 128 -4.42 -14.31 -2.65
N PHE A 129 -4.35 -13.11 -3.23
CA PHE A 129 -3.14 -12.29 -3.26
C PHE A 129 -3.26 -10.95 -2.51
N VAL A 130 -4.46 -10.37 -2.41
CA VAL A 130 -4.70 -9.17 -1.59
C VAL A 130 -4.51 -9.56 -0.13
N THR A 131 -3.77 -8.73 0.60
CA THR A 131 -3.42 -8.98 2.00
C THR A 131 -3.83 -7.81 2.89
N ALA A 132 -4.01 -8.05 4.17
CA ALA A 132 -4.10 -6.99 5.16
C ALA A 132 -2.75 -6.68 5.81
N ASP A 133 -1.73 -7.52 5.55
CA ASP A 133 -0.38 -7.43 6.11
C ASP A 133 0.50 -6.66 5.14
N ILE A 134 0.75 -5.40 5.49
CA ILE A 134 1.30 -4.40 4.58
C ILE A 134 2.79 -4.28 4.85
N GLN A 135 3.58 -4.81 3.93
CA GLN A 135 5.01 -4.61 3.92
C GLN A 135 5.31 -3.14 3.63
N THR A 136 5.86 -2.48 4.64
CA THR A 136 6.04 -1.03 4.68
C THR A 136 7.51 -0.72 4.87
N GLN A 137 8.08 0.00 3.92
CA GLN A 137 9.36 0.65 4.10
C GLN A 137 9.16 1.94 4.90
N VAL A 138 9.94 2.08 5.95
CA VAL A 138 10.00 3.26 6.80
C VAL A 138 11.30 3.97 6.49
N ASN A 139 11.22 5.16 5.91
CA ASN A 139 12.37 6.00 5.65
C ASN A 139 12.49 7.04 6.76
N ILE A 140 13.65 7.07 7.40
CA ILE A 140 14.00 8.00 8.46
C ILE A 140 15.04 8.96 7.91
N THR A 141 14.84 10.25 8.14
CA THR A 141 15.77 11.27 7.65
C THR A 141 17.14 11.17 8.33
N GLU A 142 18.16 11.70 7.66
CA GLU A 142 19.54 11.70 8.17
C GLU A 142 19.62 12.32 9.56
N GLU A 143 18.91 13.42 9.77
CA GLU A 143 18.92 14.18 11.02
C GLU A 143 18.38 13.34 12.17
N CYS A 144 17.26 12.64 11.95
CA CYS A 144 16.66 11.78 12.96
C CYS A 144 17.52 10.55 13.25
N ALA A 145 18.14 9.96 12.22
CA ALA A 145 19.04 8.83 12.39
C ALA A 145 20.32 9.23 13.14
N TYR A 146 20.94 10.34 12.74
CA TYR A 146 22.11 10.92 13.41
C TYR A 146 21.78 11.25 14.87
N CYS A 147 20.63 11.85 15.12
CA CYS A 147 20.16 12.14 16.47
C CYS A 147 20.10 10.87 17.34
N HIS A 148 19.48 9.81 16.81
CA HIS A 148 19.32 8.54 17.52
C HIS A 148 20.68 7.90 17.81
N PHE A 149 21.56 7.78 16.81
CA PHE A 149 22.81 7.03 16.94
C PHE A 149 23.96 7.82 17.57
N ASN A 150 24.15 9.08 17.17
CA ASN A 150 25.30 9.88 17.57
C ASN A 150 25.03 10.68 18.85
N GLN A 151 23.79 11.12 19.05
CA GLN A 151 23.40 11.92 20.22
C GLN A 151 22.55 11.13 21.23
N ARG A 152 22.32 9.83 21.00
CA ARG A 152 21.49 8.96 21.87
C ARG A 152 20.09 9.53 22.11
N GLY A 153 19.51 10.17 21.09
CA GLY A 153 18.18 10.78 21.13
C GLY A 153 18.09 12.11 21.91
N ARG A 154 19.21 12.75 22.26
CA ARG A 154 19.23 13.99 23.07
C ARG A 154 19.20 15.29 22.26
N CYS A 155 18.51 15.27 21.14
CA CYS A 155 18.54 16.35 20.16
C CYS A 155 17.36 17.27 20.43
N LYS A 156 17.58 18.58 20.35
CA LYS A 156 16.51 19.57 20.46
C LYS A 156 16.16 20.07 19.06
N LEU A 157 14.86 20.19 18.81
CA LEU A 157 14.36 20.90 17.64
C LEU A 157 14.46 22.39 17.91
N ASP A 158 15.12 23.13 17.04
CA ASP A 158 14.96 24.57 17.00
C ASP A 158 13.58 24.94 16.42
N SER A 159 13.21 26.22 16.52
CA SER A 159 11.92 26.73 16.06
C SER A 159 11.69 26.64 14.53
N ASN A 160 12.71 26.29 13.75
CA ASN A 160 12.64 26.09 12.31
C ASN A 160 12.67 24.60 11.90
N GLY A 161 12.74 23.67 12.85
CA GLY A 161 12.80 22.24 12.58
C GLY A 161 14.21 21.71 12.27
N SER A 162 15.26 22.51 12.46
CA SER A 162 16.66 22.10 12.39
C SER A 162 17.23 21.77 13.77
N HIS A 163 18.31 20.99 13.82
CA HIS A 163 19.04 20.70 15.07
C HIS A 163 20.09 21.78 15.37
N SER A 164 20.19 22.14 16.65
CA SER A 164 21.30 22.90 17.25
C SER A 164 22.09 22.03 18.20
#